data_AF-A0A946A8J1-F1
#
_entry.id   AF-A0A946A8J1-F1
#
_cell.length_a   1.000
_cell.length_b   1.000
_cell.length_c   1.000
_cell.angle_alpha   90.00
_cell.angle_beta   90.00
_cell.angle_gamma   90.00
#
_symmetry.space_group_name_H-M   'P 1'
#
loop_
_entity.id
_entity.type
_entity.pdbx_description
1 polymer ?
#
loop_
_entity_poly.entity_id
_entity_poly.type
_entity_poly.pdbx_seq_one_letter_code
_entity_poly.pdbx_strand_id
1 'polypeptide(L)'
;MQRDRTLMPAEALRLAALGVLAGHETMAYAALATEVRLFTASYGGSPIDVMSSSIELLRFESLIEVVEKADDPGDAIVALTAEGREELEALLQSPVKTAGAYAKLLTALKMRFLHLLTDDQRTLQRELFADSLERELARLLDLRGRLSGEHPDFLAWLDLDIDRVKAELIWFEQHA
;
A
#
# COMPACT_ATOMS: atom_id res chain seq x y z
N MET A 1 -25.24 1.52 16.89
CA MET A 1 -25.07 1.25 15.45
C MET A 1 -23.67 1.72 15.08
N GLN A 2 -22.71 0.80 15.04
CA GLN A 2 -21.31 1.14 14.74
C GLN A 2 -21.25 1.57 13.28
N ARG A 3 -20.87 2.83 13.03
CA ARG A 3 -20.62 3.30 11.66
C ARG A 3 -19.50 2.43 11.10
N ASP A 4 -19.76 1.75 9.99
CA ASP A 4 -18.74 1.07 9.18
C ASP A 4 -17.74 2.10 8.64
N ARG A 5 -16.81 2.53 9.50
CA ARG A 5 -15.74 3.45 9.12
C ARG A 5 -14.59 2.64 8.57
N THR A 6 -14.47 2.62 7.25
CA THR A 6 -13.26 2.17 6.56
C THR A 6 -12.27 3.31 6.53
N LEU A 7 -10.98 3.02 6.73
CA LEU A 7 -9.95 4.02 6.57
C LEU A 7 -10.01 4.62 5.15
N MET A 8 -10.01 5.94 5.11
CA MET A 8 -9.89 6.75 3.90
C MET A 8 -8.43 6.72 3.41
N PRO A 9 -8.15 7.03 2.14
CA PRO A 9 -6.78 7.02 1.60
C PRO A 9 -5.78 7.85 2.41
N ALA A 10 -6.20 9.01 2.93
CA ALA A 10 -5.36 9.86 3.78
C ALA A 10 -5.02 9.19 5.13
N GLU A 11 -5.96 8.46 5.72
CA GLU A 11 -5.76 7.72 6.98
C GLU A 11 -4.82 6.52 6.77
N ALA A 12 -4.83 5.91 5.59
CA ALA A 12 -3.86 4.86 5.24
C ALA A 12 -2.43 5.42 5.13
N LEU A 13 -2.27 6.62 4.54
CA LEU A 13 -0.96 7.30 4.52
C LEU A 13 -0.49 7.69 5.92
N ARG A 14 -1.41 8.17 6.76
CA ARG A 14 -1.13 8.46 8.17
C ARG A 14 -0.67 7.20 8.91
N LEU A 15 -1.39 6.09 8.77
CA LEU A 15 -1.01 4.81 9.37
C LEU A 15 0.38 4.37 8.93
N ALA A 16 0.70 4.48 7.64
CA ALA A 16 2.02 4.14 7.14
C ALA A 16 3.12 5.04 7.74
N ALA A 17 2.93 6.36 7.79
CA ALA A 17 3.94 7.28 8.33
C ALA A 17 4.16 7.09 9.84
N LEU A 18 3.08 6.97 10.63
CA LEU A 18 3.20 6.76 12.07
C LEU A 18 3.79 5.38 12.39
N GLY A 19 3.45 4.35 11.60
CA GLY A 19 3.99 3.00 11.74
C GLY A 19 5.51 2.94 11.48
N VAL A 20 5.99 3.63 10.44
CA VAL A 20 7.44 3.73 10.15
C VAL A 20 8.17 4.39 11.33
N LEU A 21 7.68 5.52 11.84
CA LEU A 21 8.28 6.19 13.01
C LEU A 21 8.16 5.39 14.31
N ALA A 22 7.15 4.53 14.45
CA ALA A 22 7.06 3.64 15.60
C ALA A 22 8.14 2.54 15.55
N GLY A 23 8.54 2.11 14.34
CA GLY A 23 9.65 1.17 14.14
C GLY A 23 11.04 1.83 14.19
N HIS A 24 11.13 3.09 13.79
CA HIS A 24 12.34 3.90 13.79
C HIS A 24 12.22 5.04 14.81
N GLU A 25 12.82 4.88 15.99
CA GLU A 25 12.76 5.86 17.11
C GLU A 25 12.85 7.33 16.65
N THR A 26 13.74 7.62 15.69
CA THR A 26 13.82 8.89 14.97
C THR A 26 14.27 8.68 13.52
N MET A 27 13.89 9.57 12.59
CA MET A 27 14.44 9.60 11.24
C MET A 27 14.34 10.98 10.58
N ALA A 28 15.08 11.20 9.49
CA ALA A 28 14.95 12.43 8.69
C ALA A 28 13.58 12.52 8.01
N TYR A 29 13.01 13.73 7.95
CA TYR A 29 11.70 13.98 7.36
C TYR A 29 11.60 13.49 5.89
N ALA A 30 12.61 13.77 5.08
CA ALA A 30 12.67 13.33 3.69
C ALA A 30 12.76 11.80 3.56
N ALA A 31 13.43 11.13 4.50
CA ALA A 31 13.53 9.68 4.54
C ALA A 31 12.15 9.06 4.84
N LEU A 32 11.42 9.59 5.83
CA LEU A 32 10.05 9.17 6.14
C LEU A 32 9.13 9.30 4.90
N ALA A 33 9.15 10.47 4.26
CA ALA A 33 8.34 10.71 3.07
C ALA A 33 8.68 9.75 1.92
N THR A 34 9.96 9.43 1.77
CA THR A 34 10.45 8.49 0.76
C THR A 34 9.99 7.07 1.04
N GLU A 35 10.12 6.62 2.29
CA GLU A 35 9.76 5.26 2.67
C GLU A 35 8.26 4.99 2.51
N VAL A 36 7.42 5.89 3.01
CA VAL A 36 5.96 5.76 2.85
C VAL A 36 5.57 5.78 1.36
N ARG A 37 6.20 6.62 0.55
CA ARG A 37 5.97 6.67 -0.91
C ARG A 37 6.37 5.36 -1.58
N LEU A 38 7.56 4.85 -1.28
CA LEU A 38 8.05 3.60 -1.86
C LEU A 38 7.15 2.43 -1.47
N PHE A 39 6.76 2.31 -0.19
CA PHE A 39 5.88 1.24 0.26
C PHE A 39 4.51 1.29 -0.43
N THR A 40 3.85 2.46 -0.40
CA THR A 40 2.51 2.63 -0.96
C THR A 40 2.48 2.46 -2.48
N ALA A 41 3.50 2.91 -3.20
CA ALA A 41 3.62 2.68 -4.64
C ALA A 41 3.91 1.20 -4.98
N SER A 42 4.75 0.53 -4.18
CA SER A 42 5.10 -0.87 -4.40
C SER A 42 3.91 -1.80 -4.18
N TYR A 43 3.17 -1.59 -3.09
CA TYR A 43 2.02 -2.41 -2.73
C TYR A 43 0.73 -1.99 -3.48
N GLY A 44 0.47 -0.68 -3.61
CA GLY A 44 -0.75 -0.14 -4.21
C GLY A 44 -0.71 0.08 -5.72
N GLY A 45 0.46 -0.05 -6.37
CA GLY A 45 0.64 0.05 -7.82
C GLY A 45 0.53 1.46 -8.42
N SER A 46 -0.08 2.42 -7.73
CA SER A 46 -0.06 3.85 -8.07
C SER A 46 0.31 4.67 -6.83
N PRO A 47 1.23 5.66 -6.95
CA PRO A 47 1.47 6.58 -5.85
C PRO A 47 0.16 7.29 -5.49
N ILE A 48 -0.25 7.24 -4.23
CA ILE A 48 -1.33 8.11 -3.76
C ILE A 48 -0.80 9.55 -3.88
N ASP A 49 -1.45 10.37 -4.70
CA ASP A 49 -1.04 11.74 -5.06
C ASP A 49 -1.12 12.75 -3.88
N VAL A 50 -1.20 12.25 -2.63
CA VAL A 50 -1.50 13.03 -1.41
C VAL A 50 -0.37 12.91 -0.38
N MET A 51 0.88 12.78 -0.83
CA MET A 51 1.99 12.39 0.04
C MET A 51 2.67 13.56 0.76
N SER A 52 2.93 14.68 0.08
CA SER A 52 3.66 15.81 0.70
C SER A 52 2.81 16.55 1.73
N SER A 53 1.52 16.77 1.46
CA SER A 53 0.60 17.45 2.38
C SER A 53 0.24 16.61 3.60
N SER A 54 0.24 15.28 3.50
CA SER A 54 -0.18 14.41 4.60
C SER A 54 0.84 14.37 5.73
N ILE A 55 2.15 14.40 5.45
CA ILE A 55 3.19 14.31 6.48
C ILE A 55 3.38 15.68 7.17
N GLU A 56 3.25 16.79 6.44
CA GLU A 56 3.22 18.13 7.04
C GLU A 56 2.03 18.28 8.01
N LEU A 57 0.88 17.69 7.66
CA LEU A 57 -0.30 17.69 8.51
C LEU A 57 -0.07 16.95 9.82
N LEU A 58 0.69 15.84 9.84
CA LEU A 58 1.01 15.11 11.07
C LEU A 58 1.73 16.00 12.08
N ARG A 59 2.63 16.87 11.60
CA ARG A 59 3.33 17.83 12.46
C ARG A 59 2.38 18.91 12.98
N PHE A 60 1.50 19.42 12.12
CA PHE A 60 0.50 20.42 12.53
C PHE A 60 -0.47 19.87 13.59
N GLU A 61 -0.83 18.59 13.47
CA GLU A 61 -1.70 17.87 14.41
C GLU A 61 -0.96 17.38 15.66
N SER A 62 0.34 17.69 15.81
CA SER A 62 1.18 17.26 16.94
C SER A 62 1.33 15.74 17.08
N LEU A 63 1.16 14.99 15.98
CA LEU A 63 1.38 13.54 15.94
C LEU A 63 2.86 13.18 15.78
N ILE A 64 3.64 14.10 15.23
CA ILE A 64 5.10 14.02 15.13
C ILE A 64 5.72 15.34 15.57
N GLU A 65 6.95 15.28 16.07
CA GLU A 65 7.72 16.45 16.48
C GLU A 65 9.10 16.48 15.83
N VAL A 66 9.67 17.69 15.69
CA VAL A 66 11.04 17.88 15.21
C VAL A 66 11.96 17.89 16.42
N VAL A 67 12.77 16.85 16.56
CA VAL A 67 13.74 16.71 17.65
C VAL A 67 15.09 17.35 17.31
N GLU A 68 15.42 17.45 16.01
CA GLU A 68 16.62 18.14 15.53
C GLU A 68 16.29 18.97 14.28
N LYS A 69 16.67 20.24 14.29
CA LYS A 69 16.47 21.14 13.15
C LYS A 69 17.67 21.09 12.22
N ALA A 70 17.40 21.20 10.93
CA ALA A 70 18.41 21.35 9.89
C ALA A 70 18.13 22.61 9.05
N ASP A 71 19.13 23.03 8.27
CA ASP A 71 19.00 24.16 7.33
C ASP A 71 18.04 23.81 6.19
N ASP A 72 18.08 22.56 5.71
CA ASP A 72 17.07 21.99 4.83
C ASP A 72 15.94 21.35 5.68
N PRO A 73 14.66 21.76 5.51
CA PRO A 73 13.53 21.12 6.19
C PRO A 73 13.44 19.59 5.99
N GLY A 74 13.95 19.06 4.87
CA GLY A 74 13.97 17.63 4.59
C GLY A 74 14.92 16.83 5.49
N ASP A 75 15.99 17.47 5.97
CA ASP A 75 17.01 16.86 6.82
C ASP A 75 16.68 16.96 8.31
N ALA A 76 15.61 17.67 8.67
CA ALA A 76 15.14 17.74 10.05
C ALA A 76 14.79 16.34 10.57
N ILE A 77 15.26 16.01 11.78
CA ILE A 77 14.97 14.73 12.41
C ILE A 77 13.64 14.84 13.14
N VAL A 78 12.76 13.89 12.84
CA VAL A 78 11.42 13.78 13.41
C VAL A 78 11.27 12.53 14.26
N ALA A 79 10.40 12.63 15.26
CA ALA A 79 10.04 11.55 16.18
C ALA A 79 8.52 11.49 16.36
N LEU A 80 8.03 10.32 16.77
CA LEU A 80 6.63 10.08 17.10
C LEU A 80 6.30 10.63 18.51
N THR A 81 5.24 11.43 18.63
CA THR A 81 4.76 11.95 19.94
C THR A 81 3.91 10.91 20.68
N ALA A 82 3.52 11.20 21.92
CA ALA A 82 2.56 10.37 22.65
C ALA A 82 1.19 10.35 21.94
N GLU A 83 0.71 11.50 21.48
CA GLU A 83 -0.51 11.66 20.71
C GLU A 83 -0.44 10.89 19.37
N GLY A 84 0.73 10.88 18.73
CA GLY A 84 1.00 10.08 17.53
C GLY A 84 0.89 8.58 17.77
N ARG A 85 1.33 8.09 18.94
CA ARG A 85 1.19 6.68 19.33
C ARG A 85 -0.27 6.31 19.57
N GLU A 86 -1.02 7.15 20.26
CA GLU A 86 -2.46 6.93 20.49
C GLU A 86 -3.24 6.88 19.16
N GLU A 87 -2.95 7.79 18.23
CA GLU A 87 -3.55 7.80 16.89
C GLU A 87 -3.16 6.55 16.09
N LEU A 88 -1.89 6.11 16.15
CA LEU A 88 -1.44 4.88 15.51
C LEU A 88 -2.22 3.66 16.03
N GLU A 89 -2.38 3.54 17.35
CA GLU A 89 -3.17 2.46 17.96
C GLU A 89 -4.63 2.50 17.51
N ALA A 90 -5.24 3.68 17.45
CA ALA A 90 -6.61 3.85 16.96
C ALA A 90 -6.76 3.45 15.48
N LEU A 91 -5.79 3.79 14.63
CA LEU A 91 -5.77 3.41 13.22
C LEU A 91 -5.59 1.90 13.05
N LEU A 92 -4.70 1.26 13.81
CA LEU A 92 -4.50 -0.19 13.80
C LEU A 92 -5.73 -0.98 14.25
N GLN A 93 -6.50 -0.43 15.19
CA GLN A 93 -7.75 -1.03 15.68
C GLN A 93 -8.96 -0.72 14.78
N SER A 94 -8.81 0.14 13.78
CA SER A 94 -9.90 0.50 12.89
C SER A 94 -10.23 -0.65 11.94
N PRO A 95 -11.53 -0.94 11.70
CA PRO A 95 -11.91 -2.06 10.85
C PRO A 95 -11.51 -1.81 9.39
N VAL A 96 -10.85 -2.80 8.80
CA VAL A 96 -10.53 -2.81 7.37
C VAL A 96 -11.62 -3.56 6.62
N LYS A 97 -12.12 -2.99 5.52
CA LYS A 97 -13.01 -3.73 4.61
C LYS A 97 -12.21 -4.78 3.86
N THR A 98 -12.79 -5.95 3.66
CA THR A 98 -12.22 -6.98 2.78
C THR A 98 -11.95 -6.39 1.39
N ALA A 99 -10.80 -6.74 0.81
CA ALA A 99 -10.23 -6.12 -0.39
C ALA A 99 -11.22 -5.81 -1.54
N GLY A 100 -10.96 -4.68 -2.20
CA GLY A 100 -11.62 -4.07 -3.36
C GLY A 100 -12.75 -4.85 -4.03
N ALA A 101 -13.93 -4.88 -3.41
CA ALA A 101 -15.13 -5.52 -3.96
C ALA A 101 -15.44 -5.03 -5.39
N TYR A 102 -15.12 -3.77 -5.70
CA TYR A 102 -15.32 -3.19 -7.03
C TYR A 102 -14.36 -3.75 -8.09
N ALA A 103 -13.06 -3.84 -7.82
CA ALA A 103 -12.09 -4.42 -8.75
C ALA A 103 -12.41 -5.90 -9.01
N LYS A 104 -12.73 -6.65 -7.94
CA LYS A 104 -13.19 -8.05 -8.04
C LYS A 104 -14.45 -8.18 -8.88
N LEU A 105 -15.43 -7.30 -8.68
CA LEU A 105 -16.65 -7.26 -9.48
C LEU A 105 -16.35 -6.98 -10.95
N LEU A 106 -15.52 -5.98 -11.25
CA LEU A 106 -15.17 -5.60 -12.62
C LEU A 106 -14.45 -6.75 -13.35
N THR A 107 -13.46 -7.38 -12.71
CA THR A 107 -12.77 -8.55 -13.26
C THR A 107 -13.77 -9.68 -13.51
N ALA A 108 -14.63 -10.01 -12.54
CA ALA A 108 -15.66 -11.04 -12.71
C ALA A 108 -16.63 -10.74 -13.85
N LEU A 109 -17.07 -9.49 -14.03
CA LEU A 109 -17.93 -9.08 -15.13
C LEU A 109 -17.22 -9.21 -16.49
N LYS A 110 -15.97 -8.76 -16.59
CA LYS A 110 -15.16 -8.93 -17.82
C LYS A 110 -15.03 -10.41 -18.18
N MET A 111 -14.70 -11.27 -17.21
CA MET A 111 -14.60 -12.71 -17.45
C MET A 111 -15.94 -13.33 -17.84
N ARG A 112 -17.03 -12.95 -17.15
CA ARG A 112 -18.39 -13.44 -17.45
C ARG A 112 -18.81 -13.13 -18.88
N PHE A 113 -18.47 -11.95 -19.39
CA PHE A 113 -18.91 -11.47 -20.71
C PHE A 113 -17.84 -11.53 -21.79
N LEU A 114 -16.67 -12.11 -21.49
CA LEU A 114 -15.56 -12.21 -22.44
C LEU A 114 -15.95 -12.95 -23.71
N HIS A 115 -16.86 -13.92 -23.60
CA HIS A 115 -17.40 -14.70 -24.72
C HIS A 115 -18.12 -13.86 -25.79
N LEU A 116 -18.52 -12.62 -25.50
CA LEU A 116 -19.16 -11.70 -26.46
C LEU A 116 -18.17 -11.05 -27.44
N LEU A 117 -16.87 -11.17 -27.18
CA LEU A 117 -15.81 -10.66 -28.05
C LEU A 117 -15.42 -11.69 -29.13
N THR A 118 -14.80 -11.21 -30.22
CA THR A 118 -14.16 -12.10 -31.22
C THR A 118 -12.98 -12.86 -30.60
N ASP A 119 -12.54 -13.96 -31.22
CA ASP A 119 -11.39 -14.73 -30.73
C ASP A 119 -10.14 -13.86 -30.50
N ASP A 120 -9.75 -13.07 -31.50
CA ASP A 120 -8.59 -12.17 -31.39
C ASP A 120 -8.74 -11.16 -30.23
N GLN A 121 -9.93 -10.60 -30.04
CA GLN A 121 -10.21 -9.68 -28.95
C GLN A 121 -10.17 -10.39 -27.58
N ARG A 122 -10.63 -11.63 -27.51
CA ARG A 122 -10.58 -12.44 -26.28
C ARG A 122 -9.14 -12.74 -25.88
N THR A 123 -8.31 -13.16 -26.83
CA THR A 123 -6.88 -13.42 -26.61
C THR A 123 -6.17 -12.15 -26.14
N LEU A 124 -6.35 -11.03 -26.85
CA LEU A 124 -5.75 -9.75 -26.45
C LEU A 124 -6.17 -9.32 -25.03
N GLN A 125 -7.44 -9.50 -24.65
CA GLN A 125 -7.87 -9.16 -23.29
C GLN A 125 -7.20 -10.04 -22.23
N ARG A 126 -6.97 -11.34 -22.50
CA ARG A 126 -6.27 -12.25 -21.59
C ARG A 126 -4.79 -11.91 -21.45
N GLU A 127 -4.13 -11.60 -22.57
CA GLU A 127 -2.74 -11.12 -22.58
C GLU A 127 -2.59 -9.85 -21.75
N LEU A 128 -3.48 -8.86 -21.92
CA LEU A 128 -3.45 -7.63 -21.13
C LEU A 128 -3.67 -7.87 -19.62
N PHE A 129 -4.45 -8.88 -19.24
CA PHE A 129 -4.58 -9.29 -17.85
C PHE A 129 -3.31 -9.95 -17.32
N ALA A 130 -2.72 -10.89 -18.07
CA ALA A 130 -1.46 -11.54 -17.72
C ALA A 130 -0.34 -10.51 -17.53
N ASP A 131 -0.14 -9.62 -18.51
CA ASP A 131 0.81 -8.50 -18.47
C ASP A 131 0.65 -7.64 -17.20
N SER A 132 -0.59 -7.40 -16.77
CA SER A 132 -0.87 -6.62 -15.56
C SER A 132 -0.45 -7.37 -14.30
N LEU A 133 -0.75 -8.67 -14.24
CA LEU A 133 -0.39 -9.55 -13.13
C LEU A 133 1.12 -9.76 -13.05
N GLU A 134 1.83 -9.88 -14.17
CA GLU A 134 3.30 -9.95 -14.21
C GLU A 134 3.93 -8.69 -13.60
N ARG A 135 3.45 -7.50 -13.99
CA ARG A 135 3.95 -6.24 -13.43
C ARG A 135 3.66 -6.14 -11.93
N GLU A 136 2.50 -6.60 -11.48
CA GLU A 136 2.14 -6.63 -10.05
C GLU A 136 3.04 -7.60 -9.28
N LEU A 137 3.21 -8.82 -9.79
CA LEU A 137 4.07 -9.84 -9.21
C LEU A 137 5.52 -9.34 -9.07
N ALA A 138 6.07 -8.73 -10.11
CA ALA A 138 7.42 -8.16 -10.08
C ALA A 138 7.59 -7.12 -8.97
N ARG A 139 6.60 -6.23 -8.77
CA ARG A 139 6.63 -5.22 -7.70
C ARG A 139 6.55 -5.86 -6.30
N LEU A 140 5.68 -6.85 -6.11
CA LEU A 140 5.53 -7.53 -4.83
C LEU A 140 6.77 -8.34 -4.47
N LEU A 141 7.40 -9.01 -5.43
CA LEU A 141 8.66 -9.74 -5.23
C LEU A 141 9.82 -8.79 -4.87
N ASP A 142 9.92 -7.64 -5.54
CA ASP A 142 10.89 -6.60 -5.18
C ASP A 142 10.67 -6.09 -3.74
N LEU A 143 9.41 -5.77 -3.40
CA LEU A 143 9.04 -5.33 -2.05
C LEU A 143 9.41 -6.39 -0.99
N ARG A 144 9.11 -7.67 -1.27
CA ARG A 144 9.43 -8.79 -0.39
C ARG A 144 10.93 -8.94 -0.15
N GLY A 145 11.75 -8.66 -1.16
CA GLY A 145 13.21 -8.63 -1.04
C GLY A 145 13.71 -7.49 -0.15
N ARG A 146 13.18 -6.28 -0.34
CA ARG A 146 13.55 -5.10 0.46
C ARG A 146 13.17 -5.21 1.93
N LEU A 147 12.07 -5.88 2.23
CA LEU A 147 11.50 -6.00 3.58
C LEU A 147 11.95 -7.25 4.34
N SER A 148 13.07 -7.88 3.98
CA SER A 148 13.52 -9.14 4.60
C SER A 148 13.70 -9.12 6.13
N GLY A 149 13.84 -7.94 6.75
CA GLY A 149 13.94 -7.75 8.20
C GLY A 149 12.62 -7.40 8.91
N GLU A 150 11.50 -7.34 8.20
CA GLU A 150 10.19 -7.00 8.75
C GLU A 150 9.59 -8.10 9.64
N HIS A 151 8.51 -7.75 10.35
CA HIS A 151 7.80 -8.68 11.22
C HIS A 151 7.35 -9.95 10.45
N PRO A 152 7.59 -11.17 10.99
CA PRO A 152 7.26 -12.43 10.30
C PRO A 152 5.82 -12.55 9.84
N ASP A 153 4.85 -12.05 10.61
CA ASP A 153 3.43 -12.10 10.23
C ASP A 153 3.13 -11.26 8.98
N PHE A 154 3.79 -10.10 8.83
CA PHE A 154 3.64 -9.28 7.63
C PHE A 154 4.31 -9.95 6.42
N LEU A 155 5.48 -10.56 6.60
CA LEU A 155 6.14 -11.31 5.54
C LEU A 155 5.31 -12.49 5.07
N ALA A 156 4.70 -13.24 5.99
CA ALA A 156 3.78 -14.33 5.68
C ALA A 156 2.53 -13.84 4.94
N TRP A 157 1.99 -12.68 5.33
CA TRP A 157 0.88 -12.04 4.61
C TRP A 157 1.27 -11.65 3.18
N LEU A 158 2.45 -11.05 3.00
CA LEU A 158 2.95 -10.67 1.68
C LEU A 158 3.19 -11.91 0.79
N ASP A 159 3.68 -13.01 1.36
CA ASP A 159 3.84 -14.28 0.65
C ASP A 159 2.49 -14.85 0.17
N LEU A 160 1.42 -14.76 0.99
CA LEU A 160 0.06 -15.15 0.57
C LEU A 160 -0.45 -14.33 -0.63
N ASP A 161 -0.19 -13.01 -0.63
CA ASP A 161 -0.62 -12.13 -1.72
C ASP A 161 0.17 -12.39 -3.01
N ILE A 162 1.48 -12.61 -2.88
CA ILE A 162 2.35 -13.03 -3.99
C ILE A 162 1.85 -14.35 -4.60
N ASP A 163 1.54 -15.34 -3.77
CA ASP A 163 1.09 -16.65 -4.26
C ASP A 163 -0.30 -16.58 -4.91
N ARG A 164 -1.18 -15.71 -4.43
CA ARG A 164 -2.45 -15.38 -5.11
C ARG A 164 -2.21 -14.83 -6.51
N VAL A 165 -1.36 -13.81 -6.65
CA VAL A 165 -1.08 -13.17 -7.95
C VAL A 165 -0.43 -14.17 -8.91
N LYS A 166 0.51 -15.00 -8.43
CA LYS A 166 1.10 -16.09 -9.23
C LYS A 166 0.06 -17.07 -9.74
N ALA A 167 -0.86 -17.51 -8.88
CA ALA A 167 -1.90 -18.46 -9.27
C ALA A 167 -2.84 -17.88 -10.33
N GLU A 168 -3.22 -16.60 -10.19
CA GLU A 168 -4.03 -15.89 -11.19
C GLU A 168 -3.27 -15.75 -12.52
N LEU A 169 -1.98 -15.40 -12.49
CA LEU A 169 -1.15 -15.28 -13.69
C LEU A 169 -1.05 -16.61 -14.45
N ILE A 170 -0.71 -17.70 -13.76
CA ILE A 170 -0.64 -19.05 -14.34
C ILE A 170 -1.96 -19.44 -15.00
N TRP A 171 -3.09 -19.10 -14.37
CA TRP A 171 -4.40 -19.38 -14.95
C TRP A 171 -4.59 -18.63 -16.27
N PHE A 172 -4.25 -17.34 -16.34
CA PHE A 172 -4.35 -16.57 -17.58
C PHE A 172 -3.39 -17.06 -18.66
N GLU A 173 -2.14 -17.40 -18.34
CA GLU A 173 -1.18 -17.94 -19.30
C GLU A 173 -1.62 -19.27 -19.91
N GLN A 174 -2.30 -20.12 -19.12
CA GLN A 174 -2.80 -21.42 -19.58
C GLN A 174 -4.10 -21.34 -20.39
N HIS A 175 -4.83 -20.23 -20.28
CA HIS A 175 -6.15 -20.04 -20.91
C HIS A 175 -6.18 -18.86 -21.91
N ALA A 176 -5.04 -18.21 -22.16
CA ALA A 176 -4.82 -17.16 -23.16
C ALA A 176 -5.07 -17.68 -24.58
#